data_AF-A0A382GTQ2-F1
#
_entry.id   AF-A0A382GTQ2-F1
#
_cell.length_a   1.000
_cell.length_b   1.000
_cell.length_c   1.000
_cell.angle_alpha   90.00
_cell.angle_beta   90.00
_cell.angle_gamma   90.00
#
_symmetry.space_group_name_H-M   'P 1'
#
loop_
_entity.id
_entity.type
_entity.pdbx_description
1 polymer ?
#
loop_
_entity_poly.entity_id
_entity_poly.type
_entity_poly.pdbx_seq_one_letter_code
_entity_poly.pdbx_strand_id
1 'polypeptide(L)'
;MIRIPPEALHSWSTEVLAALGVPDNDATHIARCLIDVDLRGVRSHGTRQLRRYVKEFRNGLVNTTPVIRVLRETDHSLRLDGDGGAGYLVASRATDSTCDKTNAVGLAVAATCNHGHVGSAGI
;
A
#
# COMPACT_ATOMS: atom_id res chain seq x y z
N MET A 1 -16.50 -21.24 -9.77
CA MET A 1 -15.52 -20.12 -9.67
C MET A 1 -15.97 -19.06 -10.68
N ILE A 2 -16.10 -17.81 -10.27
CA ILE A 2 -16.53 -16.71 -11.15
C ILE A 2 -15.27 -15.99 -11.64
N ARG A 3 -15.21 -15.68 -12.94
CA ARG A 3 -14.15 -14.84 -13.52
C ARG A 3 -14.64 -13.39 -13.52
N ILE A 4 -13.80 -12.49 -13.03
CA ILE A 4 -14.07 -11.05 -12.99
C ILE A 4 -12.92 -10.36 -13.74
N PRO A 5 -13.20 -9.46 -14.70
CA PRO A 5 -12.16 -8.67 -15.35
C PRO A 5 -11.35 -7.83 -14.34
N PRO A 6 -10.02 -7.74 -14.47
CA PRO A 6 -9.18 -6.97 -13.54
C PRO A 6 -9.59 -5.50 -13.43
N GLU A 7 -9.93 -4.84 -14.55
CA GLU A 7 -10.37 -3.44 -14.51
C GLU A 7 -11.67 -3.24 -13.72
N ALA A 8 -12.62 -4.19 -13.84
CA ALA A 8 -13.88 -4.13 -13.11
C ALA A 8 -13.66 -4.31 -11.61
N LEU A 9 -12.77 -5.24 -11.23
CA LEU A 9 -12.43 -5.49 -9.82
C LEU A 9 -11.63 -4.34 -9.20
N HIS A 10 -10.74 -3.73 -9.99
CA HIS A 10 -9.99 -2.53 -9.59
C HIS A 10 -10.91 -1.34 -9.34
N SER A 11 -11.82 -1.06 -10.28
CA SER A 11 -12.79 0.04 -10.15
C SER A 11 -13.67 -0.15 -8.90
N TRP A 12 -14.24 -1.35 -8.73
CA TRP A 12 -15.05 -1.67 -7.57
C TRP A 12 -14.28 -1.57 -6.25
N SER A 13 -13.04 -2.08 -6.20
CA SER A 13 -12.21 -2.00 -4.99
C SER A 13 -11.85 -0.56 -4.65
N THR A 14 -11.62 0.28 -5.66
CA THR A 14 -11.36 1.73 -5.50
C THR A 14 -12.57 2.43 -4.90
N GLU A 15 -13.77 2.20 -5.43
CA GLU A 15 -15.02 2.76 -4.90
C GLU A 15 -15.27 2.35 -3.44
N VAL A 16 -15.01 1.08 -3.10
CA VAL A 16 -15.13 0.59 -1.72
C VAL A 16 -14.21 1.34 -0.77
N LEU A 17 -12.96 1.59 -1.16
CA LEU A 17 -11.98 2.32 -0.36
C LEU A 17 -12.32 3.81 -0.26
N ALA A 18 -12.74 4.43 -1.36
CA ALA A 18 -13.18 5.83 -1.39
C ALA A 18 -14.40 6.06 -0.49
N ALA A 19 -15.35 5.13 -0.47
CA ALA A 19 -16.51 5.17 0.43
C ALA A 19 -16.14 5.07 1.92
N LEU A 20 -14.90 4.68 2.25
CA LEU A 20 -14.37 4.67 3.61
C LEU A 20 -13.63 5.96 3.97
N GLY A 21 -13.56 6.94 3.06
CA GLY A 21 -12.85 8.20 3.25
C GLY A 21 -11.36 8.14 2.91
N VAL A 22 -10.90 7.09 2.21
CA VAL A 22 -9.55 7.05 1.64
C VAL A 22 -9.52 7.96 0.40
N PRO A 23 -8.54 8.88 0.24
CA PRO A 23 -8.42 9.71 -0.95
C PRO A 23 -8.33 8.89 -2.23
N ASP A 24 -8.92 9.37 -3.33
CA ASP A 24 -9.04 8.63 -4.59
C ASP A 24 -7.71 8.07 -5.12
N ASN A 25 -6.62 8.84 -5.01
CA ASN A 25 -5.28 8.40 -5.43
C ASN A 25 -4.79 7.20 -4.59
N ASP A 26 -4.96 7.25 -3.28
CA ASP A 26 -4.55 6.19 -2.36
C ASP A 26 -5.44 4.96 -2.51
N ALA A 27 -6.75 5.16 -2.67
CA ALA A 27 -7.72 4.10 -2.94
C ALA A 27 -7.38 3.37 -4.24
N THR A 28 -7.11 4.12 -5.31
CA THR A 28 -6.69 3.60 -6.62
C THR A 28 -5.40 2.78 -6.51
N HIS A 29 -4.43 3.28 -5.74
CA HIS A 29 -3.15 2.62 -5.55
C HIS A 29 -3.28 1.32 -4.76
N ILE A 30 -3.97 1.33 -3.61
CA ILE A 30 -4.21 0.14 -2.79
C ILE A 30 -4.98 -0.91 -3.59
N ALA A 31 -6.03 -0.51 -4.32
CA ALA A 31 -6.78 -1.40 -5.19
C ALA A 31 -5.86 -2.05 -6.24
N ARG A 32 -5.04 -1.27 -6.94
CA ARG A 32 -4.10 -1.80 -7.93
C ARG A 32 -3.18 -2.87 -7.33
N CYS A 33 -2.57 -2.59 -6.18
CA CYS A 33 -1.72 -3.57 -5.50
C CYS A 33 -2.49 -4.86 -5.16
N LEU A 34 -3.74 -4.77 -4.68
CA LEU A 34 -4.53 -5.97 -4.38
C LEU A 34 -4.85 -6.81 -5.63
N ILE A 35 -5.18 -6.15 -6.74
CA ILE A 35 -5.49 -6.81 -8.00
C ILE A 35 -4.22 -7.45 -8.57
N ASP A 36 -3.08 -6.76 -8.55
CA ASP A 36 -1.81 -7.30 -9.02
C ASP A 36 -1.40 -8.56 -8.22
N VAL A 37 -1.69 -8.60 -6.92
CA VAL A 37 -1.45 -9.78 -6.07
C VAL A 37 -2.34 -10.95 -6.50
N ASP A 38 -3.61 -10.70 -6.83
CA ASP A 38 -4.51 -11.72 -7.36
C ASP A 38 -4.07 -12.23 -8.74
N LEU A 39 -3.60 -11.34 -9.62
CA LEU A 39 -3.06 -11.68 -10.93
C LEU A 39 -1.78 -12.54 -10.83
N ARG A 40 -0.97 -12.32 -9.79
CA ARG A 40 0.19 -13.16 -9.45
C ARG A 40 -0.18 -14.48 -8.75
N GLY A 41 -1.47 -14.73 -8.52
CA GLY A 41 -1.97 -15.98 -7.93
C GLY A 41 -1.80 -16.07 -6.41
N VAL A 42 -1.38 -15.00 -5.72
CA VAL A 42 -1.16 -14.97 -4.28
C VAL A 42 -2.47 -14.61 -3.57
N ARG A 43 -3.47 -15.48 -3.71
CA ARG A 43 -4.87 -15.26 -3.30
C ARG A 43 -5.06 -14.93 -1.82
N SER A 44 -4.11 -15.30 -0.97
CA SER A 44 -4.15 -14.97 0.46
C SER A 44 -3.93 -13.48 0.73
N HIS A 45 -3.35 -12.71 -0.19
CA HIS A 45 -2.96 -11.31 0.03
C HIS A 45 -3.58 -10.32 -0.98
N GLY A 46 -4.36 -10.79 -1.97
CA GLY A 46 -5.04 -9.93 -2.95
C GLY A 46 -6.39 -9.41 -2.46
N THR A 47 -7.38 -9.27 -3.34
CA THR A 47 -8.68 -8.63 -3.03
C THR A 47 -9.49 -9.32 -1.94
N ARG A 48 -9.18 -10.58 -1.61
CA ARG A 48 -9.70 -11.25 -0.40
C ARG A 48 -9.43 -10.45 0.88
N GLN A 49 -8.33 -9.70 0.94
CA GLN A 49 -7.98 -8.84 2.08
C GLN A 49 -8.85 -7.58 2.17
N LEU A 50 -9.61 -7.21 1.14
CA LEU A 50 -10.46 -6.02 1.17
C LEU A 50 -11.46 -6.06 2.33
N ARG A 51 -12.01 -7.24 2.64
CA ARG A 51 -12.88 -7.43 3.82
C ARG A 51 -12.18 -7.06 5.14
N ARG A 52 -10.89 -7.37 5.26
CA ARG A 52 -10.07 -6.99 6.43
C ARG A 52 -9.88 -5.48 6.46
N TYR A 53 -9.42 -4.89 5.35
CA TYR A 53 -9.18 -3.44 5.28
C TYR A 53 -10.45 -2.64 5.55
N VAL A 54 -11.60 -3.02 4.99
CA VAL A 54 -12.89 -2.38 5.27
C VAL A 54 -13.18 -2.34 6.77
N LYS A 55 -12.92 -3.45 7.48
CA LYS A 55 -13.13 -3.51 8.93
C LYS A 55 -12.13 -2.60 9.68
N GLU A 56 -10.86 -2.63 9.28
CA GLU A 56 -9.80 -1.85 9.92
C GLU A 56 -10.02 -0.33 9.74
N PHE A 57 -10.35 0.12 8.53
CA PHE A 57 -10.70 1.52 8.25
C PHE A 57 -11.96 1.97 9.00
N ARG A 58 -13.06 1.18 8.95
CA ARG A 58 -14.31 1.54 9.66
C ARG A 58 -14.13 1.67 11.16
N ASN A 59 -13.22 0.89 11.74
CA ASN A 59 -12.95 0.89 13.18
C ASN A 59 -11.89 1.92 13.58
N GLY A 60 -11.37 2.72 12.65
CA GLY A 60 -10.30 3.69 12.92
C GLY A 60 -8.96 3.06 13.30
N LEU A 61 -8.74 1.78 12.96
CA LEU A 61 -7.47 1.08 13.23
C LEU A 61 -6.40 1.40 12.19
N VAL A 62 -6.82 1.86 11.01
CA VAL A 62 -5.94 2.31 9.93
C VAL A 62 -6.36 3.71 9.54
N ASN A 63 -5.39 4.62 9.48
CA ASN A 63 -5.60 5.99 9.07
C ASN A 63 -5.97 6.04 7.57
N THR A 64 -7.12 6.63 7.25
CA THR A 64 -7.61 6.78 5.88
C THR A 64 -6.89 7.87 5.11
N THR A 65 -6.30 8.85 5.80
CA THR A 65 -5.59 9.99 5.21
C THR A 65 -4.18 10.13 5.83
N PRO A 66 -3.30 9.13 5.66
CA PRO A 66 -1.99 9.15 6.29
C PRO A 66 -1.07 10.20 5.68
N VAL A 67 -0.35 10.93 6.53
CA VAL A 67 0.73 11.84 6.10
C VAL A 67 2.06 11.13 6.28
N ILE A 68 2.56 10.48 5.22
CA ILE A 68 3.85 9.76 5.27
C ILE A 68 5.01 10.75 5.45
N ARG A 69 5.83 10.54 6.49
CA ARG A 69 6.95 11.42 6.85
C ARG A 69 8.28 10.69 6.81
N VAL A 70 9.32 11.41 6.42
CA VAL A 70 10.71 10.95 6.60
C VAL A 70 11.13 11.28 8.03
N LEU A 71 11.48 10.25 8.79
CA LEU A 71 12.00 10.39 10.16
C LEU A 71 13.51 10.58 10.19
N ARG A 72 14.22 9.93 9.26
CA ARG A 72 15.67 10.01 9.13
C ARG A 72 16.09 9.69 7.72
N GLU A 73 17.07 10.42 7.23
CA GLU A 73 17.66 10.20 5.91
C GLU A 73 19.18 10.36 5.97
N THR A 74 19.88 9.52 5.21
CA THR A 74 21.32 9.61 4.91
C THR A 74 21.52 9.32 3.42
N ASP A 75 22.75 9.38 2.93
CA ASP A 75 23.06 9.04 1.53
C ASP A 75 22.71 7.59 1.17
N HIS A 76 22.71 6.67 2.14
CA HIS A 76 22.46 5.23 1.94
C HIS A 76 21.22 4.69 2.64
N SER A 77 20.48 5.49 3.40
CA SER A 77 19.31 4.98 4.12
C SER A 77 18.20 5.97 4.34
N LEU A 78 16.99 5.44 4.46
CA LEU A 78 15.75 6.19 4.69
C LEU A 78 14.90 5.49 5.75
N ARG A 79 14.31 6.25 6.68
CA ARG A 79 13.31 5.74 7.61
C ARG A 79 12.02 6.55 7.47
N LEU A 80 10.92 5.88 7.16
CA LEU A 80 9.62 6.52 6.98
C LEU A 80 8.61 6.10 8.06
N ASP A 81 7.80 7.06 8.48
CA ASP A 81 6.59 6.84 9.28
C ASP A 81 5.37 6.84 8.36
N GLY A 82 4.53 5.80 8.46
CA GLY A 82 3.32 5.65 7.66
C GLY A 82 2.07 6.27 8.26
N ASP A 83 2.18 6.95 9.41
CA ASP A 83 1.09 7.68 10.07
C ASP A 83 -0.15 6.82 10.36
N GLY A 84 0.06 5.55 10.72
CA GLY A 84 -0.99 4.56 10.96
C GLY A 84 -1.75 4.13 9.70
N GLY A 85 -1.30 4.54 8.52
CA GLY A 85 -1.97 4.28 7.24
C GLY A 85 -1.83 2.84 6.73
N ALA A 86 -2.46 2.57 5.58
CA ALA A 86 -2.32 1.29 4.90
C ALA A 86 -0.85 1.04 4.50
N GLY A 87 -0.35 -0.16 4.76
CA GLY A 87 1.07 -0.48 4.59
C GLY A 87 1.55 -0.33 3.14
N TYR A 88 0.68 -0.60 2.15
CA TYR A 88 0.98 -0.39 0.72
C TYR A 88 1.50 1.02 0.44
N LEU A 89 0.89 2.05 1.01
CA LEU A 89 1.21 3.44 0.68
C LEU A 89 2.64 3.82 1.08
N VAL A 90 3.02 3.53 2.33
CA VAL A 90 4.35 3.85 2.83
C VAL A 90 5.41 2.90 2.29
N ALA A 91 5.07 1.62 2.07
CA ALA A 91 5.99 0.65 1.50
C ALA A 91 6.33 1.01 0.03
N SER A 92 5.34 1.34 -0.80
CA SER A 92 5.59 1.75 -2.19
C SER A 92 6.42 3.03 -2.26
N ARG A 93 6.08 4.06 -1.46
CA ARG A 93 6.90 5.28 -1.39
C ARG A 93 8.34 5.00 -0.93
N ALA A 94 8.52 4.11 0.05
CA ALA A 94 9.83 3.71 0.53
C ALA A 94 10.63 2.98 -0.56
N THR A 95 10.01 2.07 -1.29
CA THR A 95 10.63 1.36 -2.41
C THR A 95 11.08 2.33 -3.50
N ASP A 96 10.20 3.22 -3.96
CA ASP A 96 10.53 4.21 -5.00
C ASP A 96 11.72 5.09 -4.56
N SER A 97 11.65 5.64 -3.34
CA SER A 97 12.72 6.48 -2.78
C SER A 97 14.05 5.71 -2.63
N THR A 98 13.98 4.42 -2.32
CA THR A 98 15.17 3.57 -2.17
C THR A 98 15.78 3.23 -3.53
N CYS A 99 14.96 2.98 -4.55
CA CYS A 99 15.43 2.79 -5.93
C CYS A 99 16.16 4.04 -6.44
N ASP A 100 15.57 5.22 -6.25
CA ASP A 100 16.19 6.50 -6.64
C ASP A 100 17.55 6.70 -5.95
N LYS A 101 17.61 6.45 -4.64
CA LYS A 101 18.85 6.56 -3.86
C LYS A 101 19.88 5.52 -4.30
N THR A 102 19.46 4.27 -4.53
CA THR A 102 20.35 3.19 -5.01
C THR A 102 20.97 3.53 -6.36
N ASN A 103 20.21 4.15 -7.27
CA ASN A 103 20.74 4.61 -8.56
C ASN A 103 21.86 5.65 -8.42
N ALA A 104 21.84 6.46 -7.35
CA ALA A 104 22.85 7.48 -7.09
C ALA A 104 24.10 6.93 -6.36
N VAL A 105 23.93 6.01 -5.41
CA VAL A 105 25.00 5.61 -4.47
C VAL A 105 25.34 4.12 -4.49
N GLY A 106 24.72 3.33 -5.37
CA GLY A 106 24.97 1.90 -5.56
C GLY A 106 24.32 0.97 -4.53
N LEU A 107 24.07 1.45 -3.31
CA LEU A 107 23.36 0.71 -2.25
C LEU A 107 22.55 1.67 -1.39
N ALA A 108 21.26 1.37 -1.23
CA ALA A 108 20.39 2.03 -0.24
C ALA A 108 19.47 1.05 0.48
N VAL A 109 19.04 1.43 1.69
CA VAL A 109 18.11 0.65 2.52
C VAL A 109 17.02 1.56 3.07
N ALA A 110 15.76 1.14 3.00
CA ALA A 110 14.66 1.79 3.71
C ALA A 110 14.07 0.92 4.82
N ALA A 111 13.60 1.59 5.87
CA ALA A 111 12.76 0.99 6.90
C ALA A 111 11.48 1.82 7.05
N THR A 112 10.34 1.15 7.16
CA THR A 112 9.04 1.77 7.40
C THR A 112 8.53 1.39 8.79
N CYS A 113 7.83 2.31 9.45
CA CYS A 113 7.18 2.04 10.74
C CYS A 113 5.82 2.75 10.84
N ASN A 114 5.06 2.41 11.89
CA ASN A 114 3.75 3.00 12.17
C ASN A 114 2.79 2.94 10.97
N HIS A 115 2.52 1.72 10.49
CA HIS A 115 1.56 1.46 9.41
C HIS A 115 0.93 0.08 9.58
N GLY A 116 -0.19 -0.14 8.90
CA GLY A 116 -0.88 -1.41 8.83
C GLY A 116 -0.20 -2.44 7.94
N HIS A 117 -0.96 -3.46 7.55
CA HIS A 117 -0.50 -4.56 6.72
C HIS A 117 -0.02 -4.09 5.33
N VAL A 118 1.12 -4.64 4.87
CA VAL A 118 1.76 -4.28 3.58
C VAL A 118 1.34 -5.16 2.41
N GLY A 119 0.47 -6.14 2.62
CA GLY A 119 0.09 -7.05 1.55
C GLY A 119 1.17 -8.09 1.24
N SER A 120 1.31 -8.43 -0.04
CA SER A 120 2.41 -9.27 -0.53
C SER A 120 3.64 -8.41 -0.75
N ALA A 121 4.78 -8.77 -0.17
CA ALA A 121 6.00 -7.95 -0.24
C ALA A 121 6.59 -7.83 -1.66
N GLY A 122 6.34 -8.80 -2.53
CA GLY A 122 6.81 -8.78 -3.92
C GLY A 122 5.82 -8.14 -4.89
N ILE A 123 5.03 -7.15 -4.41
CA ILE A 123 4.00 -6.48 -5.21
C ILE A 123 4.51 -5.25 -5.95
#